data_AF-A0A947NL40-F1
#
_entry.id   AF-A0A947NL40-F1
#
_cell.length_a   1.000
_cell.length_b   1.000
_cell.length_c   1.000
_cell.angle_alpha   90.00
_cell.angle_beta   90.00
_cell.angle_gamma   90.00
#
_symmetry.space_group_name_H-M   'P 1'
#
loop_
_entity.id
_entity.type
_entity.pdbx_description
1 polymer ?
#
loop_
_entity_poly.entity_id
_entity_poly.type
_entity_poly.pdbx_seq_one_letter_code
_entity_poly.pdbx_strand_id
1 'polypeptide(L)' 'MVDNTKTDDNKLPELITLKEASEVLKVHPNTLRAWDKKGILVAVRFGERRIRRYKKEDIKRLIESKTK' A
#
# COMPACT_ATOMS: atom_id res chain seq x y z
N MET A 1 -13.39 -3.03 -25.97
CA MET A 1 -14.04 -2.90 -24.65
C MET A 1 -14.71 -4.22 -24.32
N VAL A 2 -14.21 -4.97 -23.35
CA VAL A 2 -14.98 -6.00 -22.63
C VAL A 2 -14.45 -6.07 -21.20
N ASP A 3 -15.25 -5.62 -20.25
CA ASP A 3 -15.08 -5.90 -18.83
C ASP A 3 -15.56 -7.33 -18.55
N ASN A 4 -14.78 -8.17 -17.87
CA ASN A 4 -15.35 -9.33 -17.20
C ASN A 4 -14.66 -9.62 -15.86
N THR A 5 -15.51 -9.84 -14.88
CA THR A 5 -15.29 -9.75 -13.44
C THR A 5 -14.88 -11.06 -12.78
N LYS A 6 -14.09 -10.93 -11.70
CA LYS A 6 -14.05 -11.74 -10.48
C LYS A 6 -13.52 -13.19 -10.56
N THR A 7 -12.40 -13.38 -9.88
CA THR A 7 -12.05 -14.64 -9.21
C THR A 7 -11.72 -14.29 -7.76
N ASP A 8 -12.62 -14.62 -6.84
CA ASP A 8 -12.37 -14.57 -5.39
C ASP A 8 -11.59 -15.84 -4.96
N ASP A 9 -10.91 -15.74 -3.81
CA ASP A 9 -10.29 -16.85 -3.04
C ASP A 9 -8.83 -17.29 -3.34
N ASN A 10 -7.90 -16.35 -3.20
CA ASN A 10 -6.71 -16.61 -2.38
C ASN A 10 -6.19 -15.28 -1.85
N LYS A 11 -6.46 -14.98 -0.57
CA LYS A 11 -6.02 -13.76 0.15
C LYS A 11 -4.50 -13.71 0.29
N LEU A 12 -3.78 -13.66 -0.82
CA LEU A 12 -2.45 -13.11 -0.81
C LEU A 12 -2.61 -11.65 -0.39
N PRO A 13 -2.00 -11.21 0.72
CA PRO A 13 -2.01 -9.81 1.07
C PRO A 13 -1.44 -9.07 -0.14
N GLU A 14 -2.28 -8.27 -0.80
CA GLU A 14 -1.86 -7.49 -1.95
C GLU A 14 -0.85 -6.45 -1.46
N LEU A 15 0.41 -6.86 -1.47
CA LEU A 15 1.55 -6.08 -1.05
C LEU A 15 2.01 -5.27 -2.24
N ILE A 16 1.85 -3.95 -2.15
CA ILE A 16 2.35 -3.04 -3.16
C ILE A 16 3.68 -2.44 -2.76
N THR A 17 4.43 -2.08 -3.78
CA THR A 17 5.71 -1.40 -3.65
C THR A 17 5.52 0.04 -3.20
N LEU A 18 6.62 0.64 -2.74
CA LEU A 18 6.63 2.06 -2.37
C LEU A 18 6.24 2.98 -3.54
N LYS A 19 6.58 2.61 -4.77
CA LYS A 19 6.26 3.39 -5.96
C LYS A 19 4.75 3.33 -6.25
N GLU A 20 4.16 2.14 -6.27
CA GLU A 20 2.72 1.97 -6.46
C GLU A 20 1.93 2.69 -5.36
N ALA A 21 2.36 2.57 -4.09
CA ALA A 21 1.76 3.30 -2.98
C ALA A 21 1.80 4.82 -3.19
N SER A 22 2.92 5.34 -3.71
CA SER A 22 3.08 6.77 -3.97
C SER A 22 2.16 7.27 -5.08
N GLU A 23 1.95 6.46 -6.12
CA GLU A 23 1.05 6.77 -7.24
C GLU A 23 -0.41 6.73 -6.80
N VAL A 24 -0.81 5.71 -6.02
CA VAL A 24 -2.19 5.56 -5.49
C VAL A 24 -2.56 6.74 -4.58
N LEU A 25 -1.66 7.12 -3.68
CA LEU A 25 -1.91 8.19 -2.71
C LEU A 25 -1.60 9.59 -3.28
N LYS A 26 -1.04 9.68 -4.49
CA LYS A 26 -0.51 10.92 -5.10
C LYS A 26 0.42 11.71 -4.14
N VAL A 27 1.30 11.00 -3.43
CA VAL A 27 2.29 11.59 -2.51
C VAL A 27 3.71 11.28 -2.96
N HIS A 28 4.68 12.07 -2.50
CA HIS A 28 6.07 11.78 -2.79
C HIS A 28 6.56 10.50 -2.06
N PRO A 29 7.41 9.66 -2.67
CA PRO A 29 8.06 8.50 -2.04
C PRO A 29 8.67 8.79 -0.66
N ASN A 30 9.22 9.99 -0.48
CA ASN A 30 9.81 10.41 0.80
C ASN A 30 8.77 10.60 1.90
N THR A 31 7.54 10.99 1.54
CA THR A 31 6.41 11.10 2.48
C THR A 31 6.03 9.73 3.03
N LEU A 32 6.02 8.69 2.19
CA LEU A 32 5.78 7.32 2.64
C LEU A 32 6.89 6.83 3.60
N ARG A 33 8.16 7.20 3.35
CA ARG A 33 9.26 6.92 4.28
C ARG A 33 9.08 7.63 5.62
N ALA A 34 8.60 8.87 5.60
CA ALA A 34 8.29 9.62 6.81
C ALA A 34 7.12 8.99 7.58
N TRP A 35 6.09 8.49 6.88
CA TRP A 35 4.96 7.79 7.50
C TRP A 35 5.36 6.46 8.12
N ASP A 36 6.26 5.71 7.49
CA ASP A 36 6.84 4.50 8.08
C ASP A 36 7.61 4.83 9.38
N LYS A 37 8.38 5.92 9.40
CA LYS A 37 9.07 6.39 10.62
C LYS A 37 8.08 6.86 11.70
N LYS A 38 6.95 7.45 11.30
CA LYS A 38 5.90 7.94 12.20
C LYS A 38 4.91 6.85 12.64
N GLY A 39 4.95 5.65 12.05
CA GLY A 39 3.97 4.58 12.30
C GLY A 39 2.58 4.82 11.69
N ILE A 40 2.43 5.80 10.79
CA ILE A 40 1.16 6.12 10.12
C ILE A 40 0.83 5.08 9.05
N LEU A 41 1.86 4.64 8.31
CA LEU A 41 1.75 3.59 7.31
C LEU A 41 2.92 2.63 7.51
N VAL A 42 2.64 1.49 8.13
CA VAL A 42 3.67 0.51 8.50
C VAL A 42 4.03 -0.33 7.28
N ALA A 43 5.29 -0.25 6.84
CA ALA A 43 5.78 -1.12 5.79
C ALA A 43 6.08 -2.52 6.35
N VAL A 44 5.58 -3.55 5.67
CA VAL A 44 6.05 -4.92 5.83
C VAL A 44 7.44 -5.02 5.23
N ARG A 45 8.43 -5.41 6.04
CA ARG A 45 9.81 -5.64 5.59
C ARG A 45 9.92 -7.05 5.05
N PHE A 46 10.21 -7.18 3.75
CA PHE A 46 10.30 -8.47 3.07
C PHE A 46 11.75 -8.80 2.70
N GLY A 47 12.17 -10.03 2.99
CA GLY A 47 13.47 -10.59 2.63
C GLY A 47 14.68 -10.05 3.39
N GLU A 48 15.85 -10.58 3.07
CA GLU A 48 17.14 -10.27 3.70
C GLU A 48 17.54 -8.80 3.54
N ARG A 49 17.14 -8.19 2.42
CA ARG A 49 17.35 -6.75 2.12
C ARG A 49 16.35 -5.82 2.79
N ARG A 50 15.40 -6.34 3.60
CA ARG A 50 14.36 -5.56 4.31
C ARG A 50 13.61 -4.59 3.40
N ILE A 51 13.18 -5.08 2.23
CA ILE A 51 12.46 -4.27 1.25
C ILE A 51 11.12 -3.86 1.84
N ARG A 52 10.78 -2.59 1.70
CA ARG A 52 9.50 -2.03 2.19
C ARG A 52 8.39 -2.36 1.21
N ARG A 53 7.39 -3.12 1.67
CA ARG A 53 6.13 -3.33 0.98
C ARG A 53 4.98 -2.86 1.85
N TYR A 54 3.94 -2.31 1.24
CA TYR A 54 2.76 -1.82 1.94
C TYR A 54 1.57 -2.71 1.62
N LYS A 55 0.73 -2.97 2.61
CA LYS A 55 -0.54 -3.66 2.35
C LYS A 55 -1.48 -2.68 1.65
N LYS A 56 -2.12 -3.10 0.56
CA LYS A 56 -3.16 -2.28 -0.08
C LYS A 56 -4.30 -1.92 0.89
N GLU A 57 -4.63 -2.82 1.83
CA GLU A 57 -5.64 -2.56 2.86
C GLU A 57 -5.29 -1.34 3.72
N ASP A 58 -4.04 -1.21 4.16
CA ASP A 58 -3.61 -0.07 4.98
C ASP A 58 -3.70 1.24 4.20
N ILE A 59 -3.38 1.20 2.90
CA ILE A 59 -3.47 2.38 2.02
C ILE A 59 -4.93 2.77 1.77
N LYS A 60 -5.81 1.79 1.52
CA LYS A 60 -7.27 2.03 1.39
C LYS A 60 -7.83 2.66 2.66
N ARG A 61 -7.50 2.09 3.82
CA ARG A 61 -7.90 2.63 5.14
C ARG A 61 -7.41 4.06 5.34
N LEU A 62 -6.20 4.39 4.89
CA LEU A 62 -5.66 5.74 5.00
C LEU A 62 -6.46 6.75 4.15
N ILE A 63 -6.90 6.36 2.96
CA ILE A 63 -7.73 7.19 2.08
C ILE A 63 -9.12 7.39 2.70
N GLU A 64 -9.75 6.31 3.17
CA GLU A 64 -11.05 6.36 3.85
C GLU A 64 -11.02 7.23 5.11
N SER A 65 -9.98 7.10 5.93
CA SER A 65 -9.80 7.88 7.15
C SER A 65 -9.74 9.39 6.92
N LYS A 66 -9.35 9.85 5.73
CA LYS A 66 -9.21 11.26 5.41
C LYS A 66 -10.48 11.90 4.84
N THR A 67 -11.48 11.08 4.53
CA THR A 67 -12.73 11.49 3.86
C THR A 67 -13.90 11.60 4.86
N LYS A 68 -13.62 11.67 6.16
CA LYS A 68 -14.63 11.76 7.22
C LYS A 68 -14.47 13.02 8.06
#